data_AF-A0A970A7E8-F1
#
_entry.id   AF-A0A970A7E8-F1
#
_cell.length_a   1.000
_cell.length_b   1.000
_cell.length_c   1.000
_cell.angle_alpha   90.00
_cell.angle_beta   90.00
_cell.angle_gamma   90.00
#
_symmetry.space_group_name_H-M   'P 1'
#
loop_
_entity.id
_entity.type
_entity.pdbx_description
1 polymer ?
#
loop_
_entity_poly.entity_id
_entity_poly.type
_entity_poly.pdbx_seq_one_letter_code
_entity_poly.pdbx_strand_id
1 'polypeptide(L)'
;MKGKRLLVFSLFFFSFALFTKFKSMHAYSKRPFLAAVEMKASAGITELFFKVNNYQNIEPVVLYNNISNAGVISFPGLYASADLKEKPYASEELKLFYISPQQHSNTDVKVFMREGTRGIFQPVEGGFSLRIVKSSLRSQGKSNIKLPENPGVAKNRPASVKISSQPLLPVILKLASEAGVSVKFKGKIPENFTAEIAADSPIKAIDEICDALSLKFYREGKTWFIEGGRA
;
A
#
# COMPACT_ATOMS: atom_id res chain seq x y z
N MET A 1 37.67 53.88 -9.07
CA MET A 1 37.71 52.52 -8.45
C MET A 1 36.42 52.09 -7.71
N LYS A 2 35.40 52.93 -7.53
CA LYS A 2 34.16 52.56 -6.79
C LYS A 2 33.18 51.65 -7.56
N GLY A 3 33.09 51.79 -8.89
CA GLY A 3 32.14 51.01 -9.72
C GLY A 3 32.47 49.51 -9.86
N LYS A 4 33.76 49.13 -9.89
CA LYS A 4 34.17 47.72 -10.02
C LYS A 4 33.83 46.89 -8.77
N ARG A 5 33.82 47.50 -7.58
CA ARG A 5 33.48 46.81 -6.31
C ARG A 5 31.97 46.55 -6.19
N LEU A 6 31.13 47.43 -6.72
CA LEU A 6 29.67 47.25 -6.74
C LEU A 6 29.25 46.10 -7.67
N LEU A 7 29.92 45.98 -8.82
CA LEU A 7 29.63 44.95 -9.81
C LEU A 7 29.96 43.54 -9.28
N VAL A 8 31.10 43.39 -8.62
CA VAL A 8 31.52 42.12 -7.98
C VAL A 8 30.55 41.73 -6.85
N PHE A 9 30.09 42.70 -6.05
CA PHE A 9 29.09 42.44 -5.02
C PHE A 9 27.76 41.97 -5.60
N SER A 10 27.28 42.60 -6.68
CA SER A 10 26.02 42.19 -7.34
C SER A 10 26.09 40.78 -7.92
N LEU A 11 27.22 40.42 -8.55
CA LEU A 11 27.46 39.08 -9.11
C LEU A 11 27.50 38.02 -8.01
N PHE A 12 28.11 38.33 -6.86
CA PHE A 12 28.16 37.39 -5.73
C PHE A 12 26.77 37.13 -5.14
N PHE A 13 25.96 38.17 -4.95
CA PHE A 13 24.58 38.03 -4.47
C PHE A 13 23.69 37.27 -5.47
N PHE A 14 23.84 37.54 -6.77
CA PHE A 14 23.10 36.83 -7.81
C PHE A 14 23.50 35.35 -7.87
N SER A 15 24.80 35.06 -7.77
CA SER A 15 25.33 33.69 -7.73
C SER A 15 24.86 32.94 -6.48
N PHE A 16 24.82 33.60 -5.32
CA PHE A 16 24.35 33.01 -4.07
C PHE A 16 22.83 32.77 -4.06
N ALA A 17 22.05 33.67 -4.67
CA ALA A 17 20.62 33.48 -4.90
C ALA A 17 20.33 32.33 -5.87
N LEU A 18 21.15 32.16 -6.92
CA LEU A 18 21.06 30.99 -7.79
C LEU A 18 21.46 29.70 -7.07
N PHE A 19 22.53 29.72 -6.26
CA PHE A 19 23.01 28.53 -5.55
C PHE A 19 22.02 28.04 -4.49
N THR A 20 21.34 28.96 -3.80
CA THR A 20 20.29 28.63 -2.83
C THR A 20 19.03 28.09 -3.50
N LYS A 21 18.65 28.60 -4.68
CA LYS A 21 17.57 28.01 -5.49
C LYS A 21 17.92 26.60 -6.00
N PHE A 22 19.17 26.36 -6.42
CA PHE A 22 19.63 25.04 -6.87
C PHE A 22 19.71 24.00 -5.75
N LYS A 23 20.11 24.39 -4.54
CA LYS A 23 20.07 23.50 -3.36
C LYS A 23 18.64 23.15 -2.94
N SER A 24 17.69 24.07 -3.08
CA SER A 24 16.28 23.81 -2.76
C SER A 24 15.62 22.82 -3.74
N MET A 25 16.01 22.84 -5.02
CA MET A 25 15.54 21.84 -6.00
C MET A 25 16.08 20.42 -5.74
N HIS A 26 17.30 20.28 -5.18
CA HIS A 26 17.85 18.95 -4.86
C HIS A 26 17.27 18.32 -3.59
N ALA A 27 16.66 19.11 -2.69
CA ALA A 27 16.05 18.62 -1.46
C ALA A 27 14.70 17.88 -1.67
N TYR A 28 14.06 18.07 -2.82
CA TYR A 28 12.83 17.34 -3.20
C TYR A 28 13.10 15.91 -3.70
N SER A 29 14.36 15.54 -4.01
CA SER A 29 14.71 14.26 -4.62
C SER A 29 14.62 13.04 -3.69
N LYS A 30 14.49 13.23 -2.38
CA LYS A 30 14.54 12.12 -1.40
C LYS A 30 13.20 11.63 -0.89
N ARG A 31 12.12 12.41 -1.05
CA ARG A 31 10.81 11.98 -0.55
C ARG A 31 10.17 11.00 -1.53
N PRO A 32 9.59 9.88 -1.05
CA PRO A 32 8.86 8.98 -1.91
C PRO A 32 7.63 9.69 -2.51
N PHE A 33 7.46 9.51 -3.82
CA PHE A 33 6.54 10.25 -4.66
C PHE A 33 5.95 9.33 -5.74
N LEU A 34 4.63 9.33 -5.84
CA LEU A 34 3.88 8.63 -6.87
C LEU A 34 3.91 9.49 -8.13
N ALA A 35 4.79 9.12 -9.07
CA ALA A 35 5.03 9.86 -10.29
C ALA A 35 3.93 9.67 -11.33
N ALA A 36 3.41 8.46 -11.45
CA ALA A 36 2.36 8.15 -12.40
C ALA A 36 1.58 6.89 -11.98
N VAL A 37 0.34 6.81 -12.48
CA VAL A 37 -0.43 5.57 -12.52
C VAL A 37 -0.71 5.25 -13.98
N GLU A 38 -0.31 4.08 -14.44
CA GLU A 38 -0.57 3.60 -15.79
C GLU A 38 -1.52 2.41 -15.74
N MET A 39 -2.60 2.46 -16.52
CA MET A 39 -3.53 1.36 -16.64
C MET A 39 -3.35 0.66 -17.98
N LYS A 40 -3.22 -0.67 -17.95
CA LYS A 40 -3.27 -1.53 -19.12
C LYS A 40 -4.42 -2.51 -18.96
N ALA A 41 -5.38 -2.46 -19.87
CA ALA A 41 -6.48 -3.42 -19.93
C ALA A 41 -6.30 -4.32 -21.15
N SER A 42 -6.43 -5.63 -20.96
CA SER A 42 -6.34 -6.65 -22.00
C SER A 42 -7.23 -7.82 -21.64
N ALA A 43 -8.16 -8.17 -22.53
CA ALA A 43 -9.07 -9.33 -22.48
C ALA A 43 -9.12 -10.09 -21.12
N GLY A 44 -9.92 -9.58 -20.18
CA GLY A 44 -10.14 -10.26 -18.90
C GLY A 44 -9.12 -9.93 -17.80
N ILE A 45 -8.17 -9.03 -18.07
CA ILE A 45 -7.11 -8.60 -17.19
C ILE A 45 -7.00 -7.08 -17.23
N THR A 46 -7.00 -6.47 -16.05
CA THR A 46 -6.67 -5.05 -15.88
C THR A 46 -5.48 -4.93 -14.95
N GLU A 47 -4.45 -4.20 -15.37
CA GLU A 47 -3.24 -3.99 -14.59
C GLU A 47 -3.00 -2.50 -14.40
N LEU A 48 -2.79 -2.09 -13.14
CA LEU A 48 -2.47 -0.74 -12.73
C LEU A 48 -1.03 -0.72 -12.23
N PHE A 49 -0.19 0.08 -12.86
CA PHE A 49 1.20 0.28 -12.48
C PHE A 49 1.37 1.62 -11.76
N PHE A 50 1.82 1.55 -10.52
CA PHE A 50 2.13 2.70 -9.69
C PHE A 50 3.63 2.98 -9.81
N LYS A 51 4.00 4.01 -10.55
CA LYS A 51 5.42 4.41 -10.69
C LYS A 51 5.82 5.27 -9.51
N VAL A 52 6.76 4.78 -8.71
CA VAL A 52 7.15 5.41 -7.46
C VAL A 52 8.67 5.53 -7.37
N ASN A 53 9.18 6.73 -7.10
CA ASN A 53 10.61 6.89 -6.81
C ASN A 53 10.91 6.35 -5.40
N ASN A 54 12.12 5.80 -5.22
CA ASN A 54 12.55 5.21 -3.94
C ASN A 54 11.53 4.20 -3.37
N TYR A 55 10.86 3.45 -4.24
CA TYR A 55 9.78 2.53 -3.86
C TYR A 55 10.24 1.44 -2.87
N GLN A 56 11.54 1.14 -2.82
CA GLN A 56 12.12 0.18 -1.88
C GLN A 56 11.96 0.59 -0.42
N ASN A 57 11.74 1.88 -0.14
CA ASN A 57 11.53 2.40 1.21
C ASN A 57 10.05 2.60 1.55
N ILE A 58 9.14 2.10 0.71
CA ILE A 58 7.70 2.22 0.91
C ILE A 58 7.12 0.84 1.16
N GLU A 59 6.35 0.73 2.23
CA GLU A 59 5.60 -0.48 2.58
C GLU A 59 4.10 -0.17 2.47
N PRO A 60 3.45 -0.54 1.35
CA PRO A 60 2.04 -0.28 1.17
C PRO A 60 1.18 -1.22 2.03
N VAL A 61 0.12 -0.68 2.60
CA VAL A 61 -0.88 -1.43 3.37
C VAL A 61 -2.11 -1.66 2.50
N VAL A 62 -2.36 -2.90 2.12
CA VAL A 62 -3.51 -3.30 1.30
C VAL A 62 -4.60 -3.87 2.21
N LEU A 63 -5.80 -3.29 2.12
CA LEU A 63 -7.00 -3.79 2.78
C LEU A 63 -8.03 -4.08 1.71
N TYR A 64 -8.64 -5.26 1.74
CA TYR A 64 -9.65 -5.65 0.77
C TYR A 64 -10.85 -6.29 1.45
N ASN A 65 -12.05 -5.87 1.02
CA ASN A 65 -13.33 -6.39 1.44
C ASN A 65 -13.99 -7.12 0.26
N ASN A 66 -14.10 -8.44 0.38
CA ASN A 66 -14.68 -9.30 -0.65
C ASN A 66 -16.20 -9.13 -0.79
N ILE A 67 -16.91 -8.73 0.27
CA ILE A 67 -18.38 -8.57 0.25
C ILE A 67 -18.75 -7.35 -0.59
N SER A 68 -18.01 -6.25 -0.44
CA SER A 68 -18.24 -5.01 -1.18
C SER A 68 -17.40 -4.88 -2.45
N ASN A 69 -16.56 -5.89 -2.74
CA ASN A 69 -15.53 -5.87 -3.79
C ASN A 69 -14.67 -4.60 -3.78
N ALA A 70 -14.43 -4.03 -2.59
CA ALA A 70 -13.76 -2.75 -2.41
C ALA A 70 -12.48 -2.92 -1.60
N GLY A 71 -11.45 -2.14 -1.91
CA GLY A 71 -10.20 -2.13 -1.20
C GLY A 71 -9.56 -0.77 -1.11
N VAL A 72 -8.63 -0.66 -0.17
CA VAL A 72 -7.79 0.51 0.05
C VAL A 72 -6.34 0.06 0.04
N ILE A 73 -5.53 0.66 -0.84
CA ILE A 73 -4.07 0.54 -0.81
C ILE A 73 -3.54 1.84 -0.25
N SER A 74 -3.00 1.79 0.96
CA SER A 74 -2.42 2.95 1.64
C SER A 74 -0.92 2.93 1.46
N PHE A 75 -0.34 4.04 1.03
CA PHE A 75 1.09 4.22 0.89
C PHE A 75 1.57 5.23 1.95
N PRO A 76 2.10 4.76 3.09
CA PRO A 76 2.57 5.65 4.15
C PRO A 76 3.74 6.52 3.69
N GLY A 77 3.69 7.82 3.98
CA GLY A 77 4.76 8.75 3.63
C GLY A 77 4.91 9.04 2.13
N LEU A 78 4.09 8.43 1.26
CA LEU A 78 4.07 8.67 -0.17
C LEU A 78 3.24 9.92 -0.48
N TYR A 79 3.79 10.82 -1.28
CA TYR A 79 3.05 11.96 -1.84
C TYR A 79 2.62 11.67 -3.28
N ALA A 80 1.39 12.03 -3.65
CA ALA A 80 0.90 11.98 -5.03
C ALA A 80 0.64 13.39 -5.56
N SER A 81 0.98 13.63 -6.84
CA SER A 81 0.69 14.91 -7.50
C SER A 81 -0.82 15.19 -7.54
N ALA A 82 -1.17 16.48 -7.57
CA ALA A 82 -2.56 16.91 -7.69
C ALA A 82 -3.24 16.31 -8.94
N ASP A 83 -2.52 16.28 -10.06
CA ASP A 83 -3.01 15.75 -11.34
C ASP A 83 -3.40 14.27 -11.30
N LEU A 84 -2.84 13.48 -10.37
CA LEU A 84 -3.20 12.08 -10.19
C LEU A 84 -4.41 11.90 -9.26
N LYS A 85 -4.67 12.86 -8.37
CA LYS A 85 -5.82 12.83 -7.42
C LYS A 85 -7.15 13.08 -8.13
N GLU A 86 -7.12 13.74 -9.28
CA GLU A 86 -8.33 14.07 -10.05
C GLU A 86 -8.66 13.04 -11.15
N LYS A 87 -7.82 12.01 -11.33
CA LYS A 87 -7.98 11.02 -12.40
C LYS A 87 -8.58 9.71 -11.88
N PRO A 88 -9.86 9.42 -12.17
CA PRO A 88 -10.42 8.09 -11.96
C PRO A 88 -10.00 7.14 -13.10
N TYR A 89 -9.90 5.85 -12.79
CA TYR A 89 -9.61 4.79 -13.75
C TYR A 89 -10.70 3.72 -13.66
N ALA A 90 -11.11 3.19 -14.81
CA ALA A 90 -12.14 2.15 -14.89
C ALA A 90 -11.88 1.25 -16.10
N SER A 91 -12.31 0.00 -16.01
CA SER A 91 -12.20 -0.99 -17.07
C SER A 91 -13.32 -2.02 -16.98
N GLU A 92 -13.21 -3.11 -17.75
CA GLU A 92 -14.13 -4.22 -17.67
C GLU A 92 -14.04 -4.94 -16.32
N GLU A 93 -12.84 -5.18 -15.78
CA GLU A 93 -12.64 -5.85 -14.49
C GLU A 93 -12.65 -4.87 -13.30
N LEU A 94 -12.37 -3.59 -13.55
CA LEU A 94 -12.26 -2.55 -12.54
C LEU A 94 -13.46 -1.60 -12.63
N LYS A 95 -14.31 -1.60 -11.61
CA LYS A 95 -15.45 -0.67 -11.53
C LYS A 95 -14.97 0.76 -11.39
N LEU A 96 -14.05 1.00 -10.46
CA LEU A 96 -13.50 2.33 -10.21
C LEU A 96 -12.20 2.21 -9.42
N PHE A 97 -11.23 3.02 -9.81
CA PHE A 97 -10.02 3.28 -9.05
C PHE A 97 -9.81 4.78 -8.97
N TYR A 98 -9.41 5.28 -7.82
CA TYR A 98 -8.97 6.67 -7.67
C TYR A 98 -8.06 6.83 -6.46
N ILE A 99 -7.26 7.89 -6.50
CA ILE A 99 -6.45 8.30 -5.36
C ILE A 99 -7.33 9.18 -4.47
N SER A 100 -7.51 8.77 -3.22
CA SER A 100 -8.29 9.52 -2.25
C SER A 100 -7.64 10.88 -1.98
N PRO A 101 -8.44 11.94 -1.74
CA PRO A 101 -7.93 13.20 -1.20
C PRO A 101 -7.09 12.92 0.04
N GLN A 102 -5.91 13.53 0.09
CA GLN A 102 -4.89 13.19 1.06
C GLN A 102 -5.33 13.63 2.46
N GLN A 103 -5.74 12.68 3.30
CA GLN A 103 -5.84 12.86 4.74
C GLN A 103 -4.49 12.41 5.31
N HIS A 104 -3.69 13.34 5.84
CA HIS A 104 -2.36 13.10 6.44
C HIS A 104 -1.19 12.88 5.45
N SER A 105 -0.07 12.36 5.94
CA SER A 105 1.15 12.09 5.17
C SER A 105 1.08 10.86 4.26
N ASN A 106 -0.11 10.28 4.06
CA ASN A 106 -0.29 9.01 3.35
C ASN A 106 -1.05 9.24 2.05
N THR A 107 -0.68 8.50 1.01
CA THR A 107 -1.48 8.43 -0.23
C THR A 107 -2.34 7.18 -0.16
N ASP A 108 -3.65 7.36 -0.05
CA ASP A 108 -4.60 6.25 -0.08
C ASP A 108 -5.20 6.12 -1.47
N VAL A 109 -5.27 4.88 -1.94
CA VAL A 109 -5.84 4.52 -3.23
C VAL A 109 -7.05 3.63 -2.98
N LYS A 110 -8.20 4.06 -3.49
CA LYS A 110 -9.45 3.31 -3.38
C LYS A 110 -9.69 2.52 -4.66
N VAL A 111 -10.00 1.24 -4.49
CA VAL A 111 -10.20 0.29 -5.58
C VAL A 111 -11.55 -0.37 -5.41
N PHE A 112 -12.37 -0.36 -6.45
CA PHE A 112 -13.65 -1.07 -6.53
C PHE A 112 -13.56 -2.00 -7.73
N MET A 113 -13.54 -3.30 -7.47
CA MET A 113 -13.47 -4.33 -8.51
C MET A 113 -14.88 -4.83 -8.85
N ARG A 114 -15.05 -5.41 -10.04
CA ARG A 114 -16.32 -6.03 -10.40
C ARG A 114 -16.46 -7.42 -9.78
N GLU A 115 -17.70 -7.87 -9.62
CA GLU A 115 -17.97 -9.23 -9.17
C GLU A 115 -17.28 -10.28 -10.04
N GLY A 116 -16.85 -11.38 -9.42
CA GLY A 116 -16.15 -12.45 -10.13
C GLY A 116 -14.73 -12.10 -10.58
N THR A 117 -14.12 -11.06 -10.00
CA THR A 117 -12.72 -10.70 -10.24
C THR A 117 -11.87 -10.82 -8.97
N ARG A 118 -10.56 -10.93 -9.12
CA ARG A 118 -9.58 -10.95 -8.01
C ARG A 118 -8.45 -9.98 -8.28
N GLY A 119 -8.07 -9.22 -7.26
CA GLY A 119 -6.91 -8.33 -7.27
C GLY A 119 -5.66 -9.01 -6.69
N ILE A 120 -4.50 -8.78 -7.30
CA ILE A 120 -3.19 -9.21 -6.84
C ILE A 120 -2.31 -7.95 -6.81
N PHE A 121 -1.87 -7.56 -5.61
CA PHE A 121 -0.96 -6.44 -5.43
C PHE A 121 0.45 -6.95 -5.15
N GLN A 122 1.44 -6.41 -5.85
CA GLN A 122 2.83 -6.84 -5.69
C GLN A 122 3.80 -5.70 -6.03
N PRO A 123 5.01 -5.68 -5.42
CA PRO A 123 6.08 -4.81 -5.87
C PRO A 123 6.57 -5.25 -7.25
N VAL A 124 6.95 -4.27 -8.08
CA VAL A 124 7.59 -4.47 -9.38
C VAL A 124 8.77 -3.52 -9.52
N GLU A 125 9.61 -3.72 -10.54
CA GLU A 125 10.69 -2.78 -10.82
C GLU A 125 10.11 -1.37 -11.06
N GLY A 126 10.58 -0.39 -10.28
CA GLY A 126 10.14 1.00 -10.36
C GLY A 126 8.82 1.32 -9.66
N GLY A 127 8.26 0.41 -8.85
CA GLY A 127 7.10 0.70 -8.01
C GLY A 127 6.26 -0.51 -7.65
N PHE A 128 4.96 -0.44 -7.91
CA PHE A 128 4.00 -1.47 -7.55
C PHE A 128 3.03 -1.76 -8.70
N SER A 129 2.43 -2.95 -8.71
CA SER A 129 1.38 -3.33 -9.65
C SER A 129 0.17 -3.89 -8.92
N LEU A 130 -1.02 -3.45 -9.31
CA LEU A 130 -2.29 -4.11 -8.97
C LEU A 130 -2.83 -4.77 -10.23
N ARG A 131 -2.84 -6.10 -10.25
CA ARG A 131 -3.40 -6.90 -11.34
C ARG A 131 -4.76 -7.46 -10.95
N ILE A 132 -5.76 -7.20 -11.76
CA ILE A 132 -7.14 -7.61 -11.58
C ILE A 132 -7.49 -8.59 -12.69
N VAL A 133 -7.94 -9.79 -12.33
CA VAL A 133 -8.25 -10.87 -13.28
C VAL A 133 -9.65 -11.41 -13.04
N LYS A 134 -10.35 -11.80 -14.11
CA LYS A 134 -11.58 -12.59 -13.97
C LYS A 134 -11.28 -13.98 -13.40
N SER A 135 -12.09 -14.42 -12.44
CA SER A 135 -11.96 -15.73 -11.81
C SER A 135 -12.10 -16.91 -12.78
N SER A 136 -12.72 -16.69 -13.96
CA SER A 136 -12.91 -17.70 -15.01
C SER A 136 -11.66 -17.98 -15.87
N LEU A 137 -10.63 -17.13 -15.84
CA LEU A 137 -9.45 -17.25 -16.72
C LEU A 137 -8.37 -18.24 -16.23
N ARG A 138 -8.75 -19.21 -15.39
CA ARG A 138 -7.79 -20.07 -14.67
C ARG A 138 -7.10 -21.17 -15.50
N SER A 139 -7.18 -21.20 -16.84
CA SER A 139 -6.69 -22.37 -17.60
C SER A 139 -6.26 -22.17 -19.06
N GLN A 140 -5.85 -20.99 -19.51
CA GLN A 140 -5.26 -20.89 -20.86
C GLN A 140 -4.07 -19.93 -20.93
N GLY A 141 -2.89 -20.49 -20.75
CA GLY A 141 -1.64 -19.82 -21.05
C GLY A 141 -0.46 -20.61 -20.51
N LYS A 142 0.20 -21.38 -21.39
CA LYS A 142 1.54 -21.94 -21.15
C LYS A 142 2.53 -20.77 -20.99
N SER A 143 2.55 -20.17 -19.82
CA SER A 143 3.59 -19.24 -19.41
C SER A 143 4.56 -20.03 -18.54
N ASN A 144 5.82 -20.12 -18.97
CA ASN A 144 6.94 -20.71 -18.22
C ASN A 144 7.34 -19.88 -16.98
N ILE A 145 6.42 -19.12 -16.41
CA ILE A 145 6.58 -18.52 -15.10
C ILE A 145 6.16 -19.61 -14.12
N LYS A 146 7.11 -20.06 -13.28
CA LYS A 146 6.81 -20.88 -12.10
C LYS A 146 5.88 -20.09 -11.18
N LEU A 147 4.58 -20.15 -11.49
CA LEU A 147 3.52 -19.82 -10.57
C LEU A 147 3.70 -20.76 -9.37
N PRO A 148 3.75 -20.26 -8.12
CA PRO A 148 3.72 -21.15 -6.98
C PRO A 148 2.48 -22.05 -7.12
N GLU A 149 2.73 -23.35 -7.22
CA GLU A 149 1.70 -24.38 -7.34
C GLU A 149 0.78 -24.33 -6.11
N ASN A 150 -0.53 -24.36 -6.35
CA ASN A 150 -1.54 -24.54 -5.31
C ASN A 150 -1.43 -25.95 -4.72
N PRO A 151 -1.31 -26.14 -3.40
CA PRO A 151 -1.76 -27.38 -2.80
C PRO A 151 -3.29 -27.36 -2.71
N GLY A 152 -3.93 -28.24 -3.49
CA GLY A 152 -5.26 -28.78 -3.18
C GLY A 152 -6.46 -27.93 -3.59
N VAL A 153 -7.10 -28.36 -4.68
CA VAL A 153 -8.50 -28.05 -4.98
C VAL A 153 -9.37 -28.63 -3.87
N ALA A 154 -9.97 -27.78 -3.04
CA ALA A 154 -11.13 -28.12 -2.24
C ALA A 154 -12.17 -27.01 -2.36
N LYS A 155 -13.36 -27.41 -2.82
CA LYS A 155 -14.58 -26.60 -2.91
C LYS A 155 -14.84 -25.92 -1.56
N ASN A 156 -15.25 -24.66 -1.59
CA ASN A 156 -15.64 -23.81 -0.46
C ASN A 156 -14.49 -23.40 0.50
N ARG A 157 -13.69 -22.39 0.14
CA ARG A 157 -12.93 -21.60 1.14
C ARG A 157 -12.83 -20.10 0.77
N PRO A 158 -12.93 -19.20 1.77
CA PRO A 158 -12.85 -17.74 1.62
C PRO A 158 -11.43 -17.28 1.25
N ALA A 159 -11.31 -16.06 0.73
CA ALA A 159 -10.12 -15.54 0.05
C ALA A 159 -8.93 -15.35 0.99
N SER A 160 -7.85 -16.07 0.70
CA SER A 160 -6.57 -15.97 1.38
C SER A 160 -5.81 -14.68 0.98
N VAL A 161 -5.39 -13.86 1.96
CA VAL A 161 -4.51 -12.68 1.78
C VAL A 161 -3.06 -13.05 2.06
N LYS A 162 -2.21 -13.07 1.03
CA LYS A 162 -0.76 -13.25 1.20
C LYS A 162 -0.07 -11.95 1.62
N ILE A 163 0.16 -11.75 2.92
CA ILE A 163 0.95 -10.63 3.46
C ILE A 163 2.41 -11.08 3.60
N SER A 164 3.33 -10.52 2.79
CA SER A 164 4.77 -10.77 2.91
C SER A 164 5.46 -9.72 3.78
N SER A 165 6.07 -10.14 4.90
CA SER A 165 6.94 -9.41 5.83
C SER A 165 6.57 -7.93 6.04
N GLN A 166 5.59 -7.67 6.91
CA GLN A 166 5.11 -6.34 7.28
C GLN A 166 5.39 -6.03 8.76
N PRO A 167 5.59 -4.75 9.15
CA PRO A 167 5.59 -4.35 10.54
C PRO A 167 4.24 -4.65 11.20
N LEU A 168 4.25 -5.39 12.31
CA LEU A 168 3.02 -5.86 12.95
C LEU A 168 2.23 -4.70 13.59
N LEU A 169 2.93 -3.81 14.28
CA LEU A 169 2.29 -2.75 15.07
C LEU A 169 1.44 -1.79 14.21
N PRO A 170 1.94 -1.23 13.09
CA PRO A 170 1.15 -0.32 12.25
C PRO A 170 -0.09 -0.97 11.66
N VAL A 171 0.00 -2.26 11.28
CA VAL A 171 -1.14 -3.00 10.72
C VAL A 171 -2.23 -3.19 11.76
N ILE A 172 -1.87 -3.64 12.97
CA ILE A 172 -2.83 -3.82 14.07
C ILE A 172 -3.49 -2.50 14.45
N LEU A 173 -2.72 -1.40 14.56
CA LEU A 173 -3.27 -0.10 14.92
C LEU A 173 -4.25 0.43 13.88
N LYS A 174 -3.98 0.20 12.60
CA LYS A 174 -4.89 0.58 11.51
C LYS A 174 -6.19 -0.21 11.59
N LEU A 175 -6.11 -1.54 11.70
CA LEU A 175 -7.29 -2.40 11.82
C LEU A 175 -8.11 -2.07 13.08
N ALA A 176 -7.46 -1.74 14.19
CA ALA A 176 -8.10 -1.33 15.43
C ALA A 176 -8.84 0.01 15.28
N SER A 177 -8.21 0.98 14.60
CA SER A 177 -8.85 2.26 14.27
C SER A 177 -10.08 2.08 13.38
N GLU A 178 -10.02 1.19 12.38
CA GLU A 178 -11.16 0.89 11.50
C GLU A 178 -12.29 0.16 12.22
N ALA A 179 -11.98 -0.69 13.20
CA ALA A 179 -12.96 -1.31 14.08
C ALA A 179 -13.46 -0.38 15.22
N GLY A 180 -12.91 0.83 15.36
CA GLY A 180 -13.27 1.74 16.44
C GLY A 180 -12.89 1.23 17.84
N VAL A 181 -11.82 0.43 17.93
CA VAL A 181 -11.35 -0.18 19.19
C VAL A 181 -9.95 0.29 19.56
N SER A 182 -9.65 0.30 20.87
CA SER A 182 -8.30 0.55 21.38
C SER A 182 -7.63 -0.77 21.75
N VAL A 183 -6.43 -0.99 21.22
CA VAL A 183 -5.61 -2.18 21.45
C VAL A 183 -4.36 -1.80 22.24
N LYS A 184 -4.05 -2.57 23.28
CA LYS A 184 -2.81 -2.47 24.05
C LYS A 184 -1.99 -3.74 23.89
N PHE A 185 -0.67 -3.60 23.95
CA PHE A 185 0.28 -4.68 23.77
C PHE A 185 0.91 -5.07 25.11
N LYS A 186 1.02 -6.36 25.39
CA LYS A 186 1.69 -6.94 26.57
C LYS A 186 2.73 -7.97 26.12
N GLY A 187 3.86 -8.06 26.82
CA GLY A 187 4.90 -9.05 26.54
C GLY A 187 5.74 -8.75 25.30
N LYS A 188 6.46 -9.78 24.82
CA LYS A 188 7.33 -9.67 23.64
C LYS A 188 6.54 -10.03 22.38
N ILE A 189 6.45 -9.10 21.45
CA ILE A 189 5.67 -9.24 20.22
C ILE A 189 6.62 -9.12 19.01
N PRO A 190 6.43 -9.91 17.94
CA PRO A 190 7.24 -9.81 16.74
C PRO A 190 7.16 -8.41 16.12
N GLU A 191 8.30 -7.87 15.70
CA GLU A 191 8.32 -6.58 14.98
C GLU A 191 7.66 -6.70 13.61
N ASN A 192 7.91 -7.82 12.93
CA ASN A 192 7.41 -8.12 11.59
C ASN A 192 6.63 -9.42 11.55
N PHE A 193 5.69 -9.54 10.62
CA PHE A 193 4.90 -10.74 10.39
C PHE A 193 4.66 -11.00 8.91
N THR A 194 4.45 -12.26 8.57
CA THR A 194 4.05 -12.74 7.24
C THR A 194 2.84 -13.64 7.46
N ALA A 195 1.67 -13.28 6.94
CA ALA A 195 0.46 -14.05 7.22
C ALA A 195 -0.60 -14.01 6.10
N GLU A 196 -1.28 -15.15 6.02
CA GLU A 196 -2.36 -15.64 5.14
C GLU A 196 -3.80 -15.12 5.35
N ILE A 197 -4.10 -13.89 5.80
CA ILE A 197 -5.36 -13.63 6.56
C ILE A 197 -6.62 -13.48 5.71
N ALA A 198 -7.76 -14.05 6.11
CA ALA A 198 -9.01 -14.04 5.35
C ALA A 198 -10.19 -13.69 6.25
N ALA A 199 -10.32 -12.43 6.64
CA ALA A 199 -11.27 -12.01 7.68
C ALA A 199 -12.45 -11.18 7.17
N ASP A 200 -13.63 -11.42 7.75
CA ASP A 200 -14.88 -10.70 7.42
C ASP A 200 -15.00 -9.33 8.11
N SER A 201 -14.10 -9.00 9.03
CA SER A 201 -14.11 -7.72 9.76
C SER A 201 -12.71 -7.35 10.26
N PRO A 202 -12.41 -6.06 10.49
CA PRO A 202 -11.09 -5.64 10.96
C PRO A 202 -10.69 -6.29 12.29
N ILE A 203 -11.66 -6.56 13.17
CA ILE A 203 -11.38 -7.22 14.45
C ILE A 203 -11.09 -8.72 14.30
N LYS A 204 -11.77 -9.40 13.37
CA LYS A 204 -11.44 -10.78 12.99
C LYS A 204 -10.06 -10.85 12.32
N ALA A 205 -9.69 -9.84 11.54
CA ALA A 205 -8.38 -9.78 10.92
C ALA A 205 -7.27 -9.69 11.99
N ILE A 206 -7.48 -8.90 13.04
CA ILE A 206 -6.56 -8.83 14.19
C ILE A 206 -6.46 -10.18 14.89
N ASP A 207 -7.59 -10.86 15.11
CA ASP A 207 -7.64 -12.19 15.73
C ASP A 207 -6.86 -13.23 14.93
N GLU A 208 -7.09 -13.29 13.61
CA GLU A 208 -6.37 -14.20 12.70
C GLU A 208 -4.86 -13.88 12.60
N ILE A 209 -4.48 -12.59 12.66
CA ILE A 209 -3.06 -12.19 12.75
C ILE A 209 -2.45 -12.73 14.05
N CYS A 210 -3.15 -12.57 15.17
CA CYS A 210 -2.67 -13.02 16.47
C CYS A 210 -2.52 -14.54 16.50
N ASP A 211 -3.51 -15.28 16.00
CA ASP A 211 -3.47 -16.73 15.88
C ASP A 211 -2.29 -17.20 15.03
N ALA A 212 -2.07 -16.57 13.87
CA ALA A 212 -0.95 -16.90 12.98
C ALA A 212 0.43 -16.69 13.64
N LEU A 213 0.51 -15.78 14.62
CA LEU A 213 1.73 -15.45 15.35
C LEU A 213 1.80 -16.06 16.74
N SER A 214 0.84 -16.94 17.09
CA SER A 214 0.72 -17.52 18.43
C SER A 214 0.66 -16.46 19.54
N LEU A 215 0.03 -15.31 19.26
CA LEU A 215 -0.26 -14.25 20.21
C LEU A 215 -1.67 -14.43 20.77
N LYS A 216 -1.89 -14.04 22.02
CA LYS A 216 -3.22 -14.03 22.63
C LYS A 216 -3.91 -12.72 22.33
N PHE A 217 -5.07 -12.77 21.68
CA PHE A 217 -5.96 -11.62 21.54
C PHE A 217 -7.17 -11.77 22.47
N TYR A 218 -7.36 -10.82 23.38
CA TYR A 218 -8.45 -10.88 24.36
C TYR A 218 -8.92 -9.49 24.78
N ARG A 219 -10.02 -9.43 25.51
CA ARG A 219 -10.65 -8.17 25.94
C ARG A 219 -10.78 -8.14 27.46
N GLU A 220 -10.29 -7.06 28.08
CA GLU A 220 -10.56 -6.75 29.49
C GLU A 220 -11.36 -5.43 29.55
N GLY A 221 -12.65 -5.52 29.89
CA GLY A 221 -13.55 -4.38 29.93
C GLY A 221 -13.77 -3.73 28.56
N LYS A 222 -13.33 -2.47 28.39
CA LYS A 222 -13.43 -1.72 27.12
C LYS A 222 -12.15 -1.74 26.28
N THR A 223 -11.09 -2.38 26.77
CA THR A 223 -9.78 -2.39 26.11
C THR A 223 -9.47 -3.78 25.58
N TRP A 224 -8.96 -3.84 24.35
CA TRP A 224 -8.45 -5.06 23.76
C TRP A 224 -6.96 -5.19 24.01
N PHE A 225 -6.49 -6.41 24.20
CA PHE A 225 -5.11 -6.73 24.52
C PHE A 225 -4.57 -7.76 23.54
N ILE A 226 -3.35 -7.53 23.07
CA ILE A 226 -2.53 -8.53 22.37
C ILE A 226 -1.35 -8.85 23.27
N GLU A 227 -1.20 -10.12 23.62
CA GLU A 227 -0.15 -10.61 24.50
C GLU A 227 0.70 -11.67 23.82
N GLY A 228 2.01 -11.40 23.74
CA GLY A 228 2.99 -12.40 23.30
C GLY A 228 3.42 -13.33 24.43
N GLY A 229 3.87 -14.54 24.08
CA GLY A 229 4.42 -15.49 25.03
C GLY A 229 5.63 -14.90 25.80
N ARG A 230 5.82 -15.35 27.04
CA ARG A 230 7.09 -15.17 27.75
C ARG A 230 8.14 -16.01 27.03
N ALA A 231 9.30 -15.41 26.75
CA ALA A 231 10.50 -16.16 26.36
C ALA A 231 10.83 -17.22 27.43
#